data_AF-A0A4R4Y945-F1
#
_entry.id   AF-A0A4R4Y945-F1
#
_cell.length_a   1.000
_cell.length_b   1.000
_cell.length_c   1.000
_cell.angle_alpha   90.00
_cell.angle_beta   90.00
_cell.angle_gamma   90.00
#
_symmetry.space_group_name_H-M   'P 1'
#
loop_
_entity.id
_entity.type
_entity.pdbx_description
1 polymer ?
#
loop_
_entity_poly.entity_id
_entity_poly.type
_entity_poly.pdbx_seq_one_letter_code
_entity_poly.pdbx_strand_id
1 'polypeptide(L)'
;MSDSGADVLNYGQVLLTPAMDIEEIIRGLAEHDQERQGPEAGLTWFFKHEPGEDTPTLTLGVRGTTGALMWFDATSGLVPAEGTNTEHVDYFTMDGHLMVMSPGAEVPIARVQEALREFARTRQRPTCVVWAPDPDLDGIW
;
A
#
# COMPACT_ATOMS: atom_id res chain seq x y z
N MET A 1 11.37 -23.01 -9.10
CA MET A 1 11.71 -22.27 -7.86
C MET A 1 10.48 -21.47 -7.54
N SER A 2 9.80 -21.84 -6.45
CA SER A 2 8.64 -21.12 -5.95
C SER A 2 9.21 -19.98 -5.13
N ASP A 3 9.23 -18.75 -5.67
CA ASP A 3 9.37 -17.58 -4.80
C ASP A 3 8.18 -17.65 -3.85
N SER A 4 8.46 -17.76 -2.55
CA SER A 4 7.38 -17.72 -1.57
C SER A 4 6.74 -16.33 -1.62
N GLY A 5 5.44 -16.21 -1.33
CA GLY A 5 4.77 -14.91 -1.34
C GLY A 5 5.40 -13.90 -0.37
N ALA A 6 6.20 -14.35 0.60
CA ALA A 6 6.95 -13.47 1.50
C ALA A 6 8.24 -12.91 0.89
N ASP A 7 8.93 -13.65 0.01
CA ASP A 7 10.22 -13.22 -0.54
C ASP A 7 10.11 -11.95 -1.40
N VAL A 8 8.95 -11.74 -2.03
CA VAL A 8 8.68 -10.55 -2.85
C VAL A 8 8.60 -9.26 -2.04
N LEU A 9 8.36 -9.35 -0.73
CA LEU A 9 8.26 -8.19 0.15
C LEU A 9 9.62 -7.57 0.48
N ASN A 10 10.73 -8.27 0.20
CA ASN A 10 12.07 -7.69 0.35
C ASN A 10 12.33 -6.53 -0.64
N TYR A 11 11.44 -6.33 -1.60
CA TYR A 11 11.46 -5.22 -2.54
C TYR A 11 10.32 -4.24 -2.23
N GLY A 12 10.58 -2.94 -2.39
CA GLY A 12 9.54 -1.93 -2.23
C GLY A 12 8.41 -2.07 -3.25
N GLN A 13 8.66 -2.64 -4.43
CA GLN A 13 7.65 -2.91 -5.45
C GLN A 13 7.33 -4.40 -5.53
N VAL A 14 6.04 -4.72 -5.59
CA VAL A 14 5.53 -6.09 -5.68
C VAL A 14 4.67 -6.24 -6.93
N LEU A 15 5.12 -7.08 -7.87
CA LEU A 15 4.34 -7.45 -9.04
C LEU A 15 3.49 -8.69 -8.72
N LEU A 16 2.20 -8.48 -8.46
CA LEU A 16 1.25 -9.53 -8.16
C LEU A 16 0.99 -10.41 -9.37
N THR A 17 0.99 -11.72 -9.14
CA THR A 17 0.58 -12.70 -10.15
C THR A 17 -0.50 -13.62 -9.57
N PRO A 18 -1.36 -14.24 -10.40
CA PRO A 18 -2.39 -15.17 -9.92
C PRO A 18 -1.87 -16.40 -9.17
N ALA A 19 -0.57 -16.69 -9.26
CA ALA A 19 0.05 -17.83 -8.59
C ALA A 19 0.46 -17.53 -7.14
N MET A 20 0.50 -16.25 -6.74
CA MET A 20 0.90 -15.84 -5.40
C MET A 20 -0.22 -16.08 -4.40
N ASP A 21 0.15 -16.49 -3.18
CA ASP A 21 -0.76 -16.57 -2.05
C ASP A 21 -0.87 -15.20 -1.37
N ILE A 22 -2.03 -14.56 -1.53
CA ILE A 22 -2.25 -13.23 -0.97
C ILE A 22 -2.30 -13.21 0.56
N GLU A 23 -2.69 -14.33 1.18
CA GLU A 23 -2.70 -14.41 2.65
C GLU A 23 -1.28 -14.60 3.19
N GLU A 24 -0.40 -15.29 2.44
CA GLU A 24 1.03 -15.35 2.75
C GLU A 24 1.68 -13.96 2.68
N ILE A 25 1.37 -13.18 1.63
CA ILE A 25 1.83 -11.79 1.50
C ILE A 25 1.33 -10.94 2.69
N ILE A 26 0.04 -11.01 3.01
CA ILE A 26 -0.54 -10.26 4.13
C ILE A 26 0.13 -10.60 5.46
N ARG A 27 0.43 -11.89 5.68
CA ARG A 27 1.17 -12.33 6.86
C ARG A 27 2.59 -11.76 6.86
N GLY A 28 3.30 -11.82 5.74
CA GLY A 28 4.67 -11.29 5.62
C GLY A 28 4.74 -9.77 5.88
N LEU A 29 3.74 -9.00 5.45
CA LEU A 29 3.66 -7.57 5.76
C LEU A 29 3.63 -7.30 7.28
N ALA A 30 2.86 -8.11 8.02
CA ALA A 30 2.77 -8.01 9.47
C ALA A 30 4.05 -8.48 10.17
N GLU A 31 4.72 -9.50 9.64
CA GLU A 31 6.01 -9.98 10.15
C GLU A 31 7.09 -8.90 10.00
N HIS A 32 7.20 -8.26 8.83
CA HIS A 32 8.14 -7.14 8.62
C HIS A 32 7.88 -5.94 9.53
N ASP A 33 6.62 -5.59 9.77
CA ASP A 33 6.27 -4.52 10.72
C ASP A 33 6.70 -4.88 12.16
N GLN A 34 6.53 -6.14 12.57
CA GLN A 34 6.93 -6.62 13.90
C GLN A 34 8.45 -6.68 14.10
N GLU A 35 9.22 -6.95 13.05
CA GLU A 35 10.69 -7.01 13.09
C GLU A 35 11.35 -5.63 13.19
N ARG A 36 10.58 -4.56 12.99
CA ARG A 36 11.09 -3.19 12.90
C ARG A 36 11.53 -2.65 14.26
N GLN A 37 12.69 -1.98 14.28
CA GLN A 37 13.14 -1.23 15.46
C GLN A 37 12.58 0.20 15.43
N GLY A 38 11.46 0.43 16.13
CA GLY A 38 10.91 1.77 16.39
C GLY A 38 9.44 1.90 16.01
N PRO A 39 8.57 2.52 16.85
CA PRO A 39 7.12 2.54 16.62
C PRO A 39 6.63 3.67 15.70
N GLU A 40 7.46 4.67 15.39
CA GLU A 40 6.93 5.95 14.88
C GLU A 40 6.73 6.04 13.37
N ALA A 41 7.44 5.24 12.57
CA ALA A 41 7.32 5.27 11.11
C ALA A 41 6.75 3.97 10.56
N GLY A 42 6.01 4.01 9.45
CA GLY A 42 5.46 2.80 8.85
C GLY A 42 6.40 2.17 7.82
N LEU A 43 6.10 0.95 7.38
CA LEU A 43 6.69 0.34 6.19
C LEU A 43 5.73 0.44 5.01
N THR A 44 6.23 0.69 3.80
CA THR A 44 5.39 0.82 2.60
C THR A 44 5.87 -0.05 1.45
N TRP A 45 4.88 -0.48 0.65
CA TRP A 45 5.06 -1.27 -0.56
C TRP A 45 4.14 -0.75 -1.68
N PHE A 46 4.57 -0.96 -2.93
CA PHE A 46 3.86 -0.58 -4.14
C PHE A 46 3.43 -1.85 -4.88
N PHE A 47 2.13 -2.14 -4.87
CA PHE A 47 1.57 -3.32 -5.52
C PHE A 47 1.06 -3.00 -6.92
N LYS A 48 1.47 -3.80 -7.91
CA LYS A 48 1.05 -3.69 -9.31
C LYS A 48 0.69 -5.06 -9.88
N HIS A 49 -0.09 -5.11 -10.95
CA HIS A 49 -0.33 -6.34 -11.73
C HIS A 49 0.48 -6.38 -13.03
N GLU A 50 1.00 -5.25 -13.47
CA GLU A 50 1.79 -5.11 -14.69
C GLU A 50 3.02 -4.23 -14.42
N PRO A 51 4.13 -4.43 -15.15
CA PRO A 51 5.26 -3.52 -15.10
C PRO A 51 4.94 -2.23 -15.89
N GLY A 52 5.36 -1.08 -15.37
CA GLY A 52 5.17 0.21 -16.03
C GLY A 52 5.10 1.37 -15.04
N GLU A 53 5.45 2.57 -15.51
CA GLU A 53 5.34 3.80 -14.72
C GLU A 53 3.87 4.20 -14.55
N ASP A 54 3.09 4.15 -15.64
CA ASP A 54 1.68 4.55 -15.66
C ASP A 54 0.70 3.45 -15.22
N THR A 55 1.21 2.29 -14.80
CA THR A 55 0.37 1.17 -14.38
C THR A 55 -0.33 1.49 -13.06
N PRO A 56 -1.64 1.19 -12.96
CA PRO A 56 -2.38 1.27 -11.71
C PRO A 56 -1.64 0.60 -10.55
N THR A 57 -1.38 1.39 -9.51
CA THR A 57 -0.57 1.03 -8.35
C THR A 57 -1.38 1.23 -7.09
N LEU A 58 -1.48 0.16 -6.30
CA LEU A 58 -1.96 0.23 -4.93
C LEU A 58 -0.74 0.39 -4.01
N THR A 59 -0.54 1.59 -3.49
CA THR A 59 0.46 1.84 -2.45
C THR A 59 -0.17 1.53 -1.11
N LEU A 60 0.50 0.73 -0.30
CA LEU A 60 0.04 0.44 1.05
C LEU A 60 1.15 0.55 2.08
N GLY A 61 0.77 1.00 3.26
CA GLY A 61 1.62 1.09 4.42
C GLY A 61 1.12 0.27 5.60
N VAL A 62 2.04 -0.22 6.44
CA VAL A 62 1.75 -0.90 7.71
C VAL A 62 2.52 -0.23 8.85
N ARG A 63 1.83 0.01 9.97
CA ARG A 63 2.37 0.54 11.23
C ARG A 63 1.50 0.06 12.40
N GLY A 64 1.79 -1.13 12.93
CA GLY A 64 0.99 -1.76 13.98
C GLY A 64 -0.46 -1.97 13.55
N THR A 65 -1.41 -1.39 14.28
CA THR A 65 -2.85 -1.49 13.97
C THR A 65 -3.33 -0.47 12.93
N THR A 66 -2.46 0.44 12.52
CA THR A 66 -2.72 1.45 11.49
C THR A 66 -2.02 1.04 10.21
N GLY A 67 -2.63 1.33 9.07
CA GLY A 67 -1.96 1.25 7.78
C GLY A 67 -2.28 2.47 6.95
N ALA A 68 -1.65 2.58 5.79
CA ALA A 68 -1.92 3.64 4.83
C ALA A 68 -2.35 3.04 3.49
N LEU A 69 -3.17 3.76 2.74
CA LEU A 69 -3.54 3.44 1.37
C LEU A 69 -3.43 4.67 0.49
N MET A 70 -2.84 4.49 -0.70
CA MET A 70 -2.97 5.42 -1.81
C MET A 70 -3.20 4.62 -3.08
N TRP A 71 -3.96 5.21 -4.00
CA TRP A 71 -4.14 4.67 -5.35
C TRP A 71 -3.55 5.65 -6.35
N PHE A 72 -2.75 5.14 -7.26
CA PHE A 72 -2.21 5.89 -8.37
C PHE A 72 -2.53 5.21 -9.69
N ASP A 73 -2.97 5.98 -10.66
CA ASP A 73 -2.99 5.60 -12.07
C ASP A 73 -2.55 6.78 -12.93
N ALA A 74 -2.57 6.62 -14.25
CA ALA A 74 -2.13 7.63 -15.21
C ALA A 74 -2.84 9.00 -15.09
N THR A 75 -3.96 9.08 -14.37
CA THR A 75 -4.83 10.27 -14.34
C THR A 75 -5.28 10.68 -12.94
N SER A 76 -4.95 9.91 -11.90
CA SER A 76 -5.42 10.17 -10.55
C SER A 76 -4.46 9.68 -9.48
N GLY A 77 -4.30 10.49 -8.45
CA GLY A 77 -3.76 10.13 -7.13
C GLY A 77 -4.90 10.26 -6.14
N LEU A 78 -5.16 9.21 -5.36
CA LEU A 78 -6.31 9.12 -4.48
C LEU A 78 -5.92 8.56 -3.12
N VAL A 79 -6.62 9.03 -2.09
CA VAL A 79 -6.54 8.54 -0.71
C VAL A 79 -7.93 8.08 -0.24
N PRO A 80 -8.04 7.28 0.84
CA PRO A 80 -9.31 6.99 1.48
C PRO A 80 -10.05 8.26 1.93
N ALA A 81 -11.35 8.35 1.62
CA ALA A 81 -12.19 9.46 2.04
C ALA A 81 -12.41 9.48 3.57
N GLU A 82 -12.35 8.31 4.19
CA GLU A 82 -12.43 8.08 5.64
C GLU A 82 -11.06 8.02 6.33
N GLY A 83 -10.02 8.51 5.67
CA GLY A 83 -8.68 8.60 6.22
C GLY A 83 -8.62 9.36 7.54
N THR A 84 -7.68 8.94 8.40
CA THR A 84 -7.64 9.37 9.81
C THR A 84 -6.50 10.32 10.14
N ASN A 85 -5.39 10.29 9.39
CA ASN A 85 -4.30 11.25 9.57
C ASN A 85 -4.69 12.61 9.00
N THR A 86 -4.45 13.66 9.77
CA THR A 86 -4.69 15.06 9.35
C THR A 86 -3.44 15.77 8.86
N GLU A 87 -2.28 15.18 9.14
CA GLU A 87 -0.95 15.64 8.75
C GLU A 87 -0.25 14.56 7.92
N HIS A 88 0.81 14.97 7.23
CA HIS A 88 1.71 14.04 6.56
C HIS A 88 2.35 13.06 7.55
N VAL A 89 2.51 11.81 7.13
CA VAL A 89 3.10 10.75 7.97
C VAL A 89 4.17 9.99 7.21
N ASP A 90 5.27 9.68 7.91
CA ASP A 90 6.42 9.03 7.31
C ASP A 90 6.25 7.51 7.25
N TYR A 91 6.40 6.98 6.04
CA TYR A 91 6.52 5.57 5.75
C TYR A 91 7.83 5.31 5.01
N PHE A 92 8.42 4.14 5.19
CA PHE A 92 9.68 3.78 4.54
C PHE A 92 9.54 2.50 3.76
N THR A 93 10.13 2.45 2.57
CA THR A 93 10.31 1.19 1.85
C THR A 93 11.30 0.29 2.59
N MET A 94 11.36 -0.99 2.22
CA MET A 94 12.29 -1.95 2.82
C MET A 94 13.78 -1.59 2.65
N ASP A 95 14.12 -0.83 1.61
CA ASP A 95 15.47 -0.30 1.39
C ASP A 95 15.72 1.06 2.06
N GLY A 96 14.76 1.57 2.84
CA GLY A 96 14.90 2.77 3.67
C GLY A 96 14.58 4.09 2.96
N HIS A 97 14.00 4.07 1.76
CA HIS A 97 13.53 5.30 1.12
C HIS A 97 12.27 5.81 1.80
N LEU A 98 12.25 7.11 2.10
CA LEU A 98 11.09 7.79 2.67
C LEU A 98 10.00 7.97 1.62
N MET A 99 8.79 7.57 1.97
CA MET A 99 7.53 7.90 1.33
C MET A 99 6.69 8.68 2.33
N VAL A 100 6.43 9.95 2.03
CA VAL A 100 5.56 10.79 2.86
C VAL A 100 4.12 10.57 2.40
N MET A 101 3.29 10.00 3.27
CA MET A 101 1.88 9.78 2.97
C MET A 101 1.07 11.04 3.27
N SER A 102 0.19 11.41 2.34
CA SER A 102 -0.64 12.61 2.41
C SER A 102 -1.71 12.52 3.51
N PRO A 103 -2.27 13.67 3.96
CA PRO A 103 -3.45 13.68 4.82
C PRO A 103 -4.59 12.82 4.24
N GLY A 104 -5.22 12.01 5.09
CA GLY A 104 -6.27 11.08 4.68
C GLY A 104 -5.78 9.71 4.18
N ALA A 105 -4.48 9.44 4.14
CA ALA A 105 -3.96 8.13 3.72
C ALA A 105 -4.18 7.02 4.77
N GLU A 106 -4.16 7.34 6.07
CA GLU A 106 -4.17 6.34 7.15
C GLU A 106 -5.55 5.79 7.47
N VAL A 107 -5.65 4.46 7.51
CA VAL A 107 -6.87 3.69 7.81
C VAL A 107 -6.53 2.54 8.78
N PRO A 108 -7.53 1.89 9.41
CA PRO A 108 -7.29 0.67 10.17
C PRO A 108 -6.62 -0.41 9.32
N ILE A 109 -5.66 -1.15 9.88
CA ILE A 109 -4.91 -2.18 9.14
C ILE A 109 -5.81 -3.22 8.46
N ALA A 110 -6.96 -3.55 9.08
CA ALA A 110 -7.95 -4.45 8.49
C ALA A 110 -8.45 -3.97 7.12
N ARG A 111 -8.58 -2.64 6.92
CA ARG A 111 -8.98 -2.07 5.63
C ARG A 111 -7.88 -2.21 4.58
N VAL A 112 -6.62 -2.03 4.98
CA VAL A 112 -5.47 -2.26 4.08
C VAL A 112 -5.46 -3.70 3.57
N GLN A 113 -5.65 -4.66 4.48
CA GLN A 113 -5.69 -6.08 4.13
C GLN A 113 -6.88 -6.42 3.22
N GLU A 114 -8.06 -5.86 3.48
CA GLU A 114 -9.24 -6.02 2.63
C GLU A 114 -9.00 -5.45 1.22
N ALA A 115 -8.44 -4.24 1.13
CA ALA A 115 -8.10 -3.59 -0.13
C ALA A 115 -7.07 -4.39 -0.94
N LEU A 116 -6.03 -4.91 -0.28
CA LEU A 116 -5.02 -5.75 -0.93
C LEU A 116 -5.62 -7.06 -1.47
N ARG A 117 -6.48 -7.74 -0.70
CA ARG A 117 -7.20 -8.95 -1.17
C ARG A 117 -8.06 -8.64 -2.40
N GLU A 118 -8.81 -7.55 -2.35
CA GLU A 118 -9.66 -7.15 -3.47
C GLU A 118 -8.85 -6.77 -4.70
N PHE A 119 -7.78 -6.00 -4.53
CA PHE A 119 -6.88 -5.61 -5.61
C PHE A 119 -6.23 -6.83 -6.26
N ALA A 120 -5.72 -7.78 -5.47
CA ALA A 120 -5.14 -9.01 -5.97
C ALA A 120 -6.14 -9.82 -6.81
N ARG A 121 -7.41 -9.87 -6.38
CA ARG A 121 -8.48 -10.61 -7.07
C ARG A 121 -9.00 -9.91 -8.33
N THR A 122 -9.19 -8.60 -8.27
CA THR A 122 -9.92 -7.84 -9.30
C THR A 122 -9.01 -7.13 -10.30
N ARG A 123 -7.76 -6.87 -9.92
CA ARG A 123 -6.81 -6.01 -10.65
C ARG A 123 -7.30 -4.58 -10.89
N GLN A 124 -8.27 -4.14 -10.08
CA GLN A 124 -8.90 -2.84 -10.19
C GLN A 124 -8.79 -2.10 -8.85
N ARG A 125 -8.99 -0.79 -8.89
CA ARG A 125 -9.07 0.03 -7.67
C ARG A 125 -10.05 -0.61 -6.67
N PRO A 126 -9.63 -0.92 -5.43
CA PRO A 126 -10.49 -1.57 -4.45
C PRO A 126 -11.77 -0.79 -4.19
N THR A 127 -12.91 -1.48 -4.20
CA THR A 127 -14.24 -0.90 -3.96
C THR A 127 -14.65 -0.96 -2.49
N CYS A 128 -13.97 -1.75 -1.66
CA CYS A 128 -14.08 -1.72 -0.21
C CYS A 128 -13.56 -0.40 0.43
N VAL A 129 -12.95 0.48 -0.36
CA VAL A 129 -12.50 1.82 0.06
C VAL A 129 -13.29 2.86 -0.73
N VAL A 130 -13.80 3.87 -0.04
CA VAL A 130 -14.32 5.07 -0.71
C VAL A 130 -13.14 6.00 -0.94
N TRP A 131 -12.90 6.36 -2.19
CA TRP A 131 -11.72 7.15 -2.57
C TRP A 131 -12.06 8.63 -2.74
N ALA A 132 -11.15 9.50 -2.32
CA ALA A 132 -11.16 10.93 -2.56
C ALA A 132 -9.87 11.36 -3.30
N PRO A 133 -9.88 12.48 -4.05
CA PRO A 133 -8.66 13.07 -4.58
C PRO A 133 -7.62 13.25 -3.48
N ASP A 134 -6.38 12.86 -3.77
CA ASP A 134 -5.25 13.17 -2.90
C ASP A 134 -5.09 14.70 -2.84
N PRO A 135 -5.15 15.32 -1.64
CA PRO A 135 -5.06 16.76 -1.49
C PRO A 135 -3.73 17.35 -2.00
N ASP A 136 -2.66 16.56 -2.08
CA ASP A 136 -1.36 17.02 -2.59
C ASP A 136 -1.26 16.95 -4.13
N LEU A 137 -2.16 16.20 -4.78
CA LEU A 137 -2.19 16.01 -6.23
C LEU A 137 -3.45 16.57 -6.89
N ASP A 138 -4.39 17.09 -6.11
CA ASP A 138 -5.59 17.73 -6.63
C ASP A 138 -5.24 18.96 -7.47
N GLY A 139 -5.57 18.89 -8.77
CA GLY A 139 -5.31 19.95 -9.75
C GLY A 139 -3.94 19.91 -10.44
N ILE A 140 -3.14 18.85 -10.27
CA ILE A 140 -1.89 18.64 -11.00
C ILE A 140 -2.12 17.59 -12.10
N TRP A 141 -2.57 18.00 -13.29
CA TRP A 141 -2.74 17.15 -14.47
C TRP A 141 -2.22 17.84 -15.73
#